data_AF-A0A3S2MSR9-F1
#
_entry.id   AF-A0A3S2MSR9-F1
#
_cell.length_a   1.000
_cell.length_b   1.000
_cell.length_c   1.000
_cell.angle_alpha   90.00
_cell.angle_beta   90.00
_cell.angle_gamma   90.00
#
_symmetry.space_group_name_H-M   'P 1'
#
loop_
_entity.id
_entity.type
_entity.pdbx_description
1 polymer ?
#
loop_
_entity_poly.entity_id
_entity_poly.type
_entity_poly.pdbx_seq_one_letter_code
_entity_poly.pdbx_strand_id
1 'polypeptide(L)'
;MKHFRPVRVLKRPRDIPYPRLPVYARDETHHLWSSCVPPSLPARAVMIRNEVFSCFLFYAVLLIVKMYVIAIITGQVRLRKKAFANPEDALRHGGLQFHREDPYVERCRRAHINDMENILPFLFLGAIYSLTGPSLFVARLHFLVFSLSRLLHTVAYLLALRAPTRSVAYTIAQIPCVSMAVQILMSVMAYA
;
A
#
# COMPACT_ATOMS: atom_id res chain seq x y z
N MET A 1 21.47 28.34 -72.23
CA MET A 1 21.83 29.37 -71.23
C MET A 1 22.51 28.66 -70.07
N LYS A 2 23.79 29.00 -69.80
CA LYS A 2 24.64 28.63 -68.63
C LYS A 2 25.07 27.15 -68.54
N HIS A 3 26.20 26.77 -69.15
CA HIS A 3 27.57 26.72 -68.57
C HIS A 3 27.72 25.79 -67.35
N PHE A 4 28.10 24.53 -67.61
CA PHE A 4 28.86 23.73 -66.65
C PHE A 4 30.31 24.20 -66.66
N ARG A 5 30.86 24.63 -65.51
CA ARG A 5 32.31 24.67 -65.30
C ARG A 5 32.65 23.91 -64.02
N PRO A 6 33.71 23.07 -64.04
CA PRO A 6 34.08 22.19 -62.94
C PRO A 6 34.65 22.96 -61.74
N VAL A 7 34.37 22.44 -60.55
CA VAL A 7 34.93 22.94 -59.28
C VAL A 7 36.44 22.67 -59.28
N ARG A 8 37.21 23.75 -59.14
CA ARG A 8 38.67 23.77 -59.22
C ARG A 8 39.26 23.29 -57.89
N VAL A 9 40.00 22.19 -57.90
CA VAL A 9 40.84 21.73 -56.79
C VAL A 9 41.96 22.75 -56.57
N LEU A 10 42.01 23.39 -55.41
CA LEU A 10 43.12 24.25 -54.99
C LEU A 10 43.90 23.58 -53.85
N LYS A 11 45.15 23.23 -54.15
CA LYS A 11 46.18 22.78 -53.19
C LYS A 11 46.70 23.97 -52.38
N ARG A 12 47.06 23.67 -51.13
CA ARG A 12 47.44 24.55 -50.00
C ARG A 12 48.54 25.57 -50.29
N PRO A 13 48.52 26.75 -49.64
CA PRO A 13 49.72 27.47 -49.23
C PRO A 13 50.31 26.86 -47.95
N ARG A 14 51.64 26.75 -47.92
CA ARG A 14 52.48 26.36 -46.79
C ARG A 14 52.92 27.61 -46.01
N ASP A 15 53.25 27.36 -44.74
CA ASP A 15 54.03 28.19 -43.81
C ASP A 15 53.26 29.35 -43.16
N ILE A 16 53.01 29.30 -41.83
CA ILE A 16 53.82 29.91 -40.74
C ILE A 16 53.39 29.24 -39.38
N PRO A 17 54.13 29.35 -38.25
CA PRO A 17 54.53 28.26 -37.39
C PRO A 17 53.52 27.96 -36.27
N TYR A 18 53.40 26.68 -35.88
CA TYR A 18 52.67 26.29 -34.68
C TYR A 18 53.37 26.89 -33.43
N PRO A 19 52.66 27.63 -32.56
CA PRO A 19 53.18 27.89 -31.23
C PRO A 19 53.30 26.54 -30.51
N ARG A 20 54.47 26.29 -29.91
CA ARG A 20 54.69 25.11 -29.05
C ARG A 20 53.59 25.09 -28.00
N LEU A 21 52.83 24.00 -27.95
CA LEU A 21 51.96 23.73 -26.82
C LEU A 21 52.83 23.79 -25.56
N PRO A 22 52.49 24.60 -24.54
CA PRO A 22 53.06 24.35 -23.23
C PRO A 22 52.69 22.92 -22.87
N VAL A 23 53.69 22.13 -22.48
CA VAL A 23 53.47 20.88 -21.75
C VAL A 23 52.84 21.31 -20.43
N TYR A 24 51.51 21.50 -20.45
CA TYR A 24 50.77 21.82 -19.26
C TYR A 24 50.82 20.57 -18.39
N ALA A 25 51.33 20.79 -17.18
CA ALA A 25 51.41 19.83 -16.12
C ALA A 25 50.10 19.03 -16.03
N ARG A 26 50.24 17.76 -15.69
CA ARG A 26 49.13 16.91 -15.27
C ARG A 26 48.55 17.56 -14.00
N ASP A 27 47.60 18.47 -14.19
CA ASP A 27 46.96 19.23 -13.12
C ASP A 27 45.66 18.50 -12.75
N GLU A 28 45.63 18.01 -11.52
CA GLU A 28 44.62 17.11 -10.95
C GLU A 28 43.29 17.82 -10.68
N THR A 29 42.58 18.29 -11.71
CA THR A 29 41.30 19.02 -11.51
C THR A 29 40.18 18.52 -12.41
N HIS A 30 39.97 17.19 -12.47
CA HIS A 30 38.78 16.57 -13.05
C HIS A 30 37.72 16.15 -12.00
N HIS A 31 37.63 16.83 -10.85
CA HIS A 31 36.75 16.41 -9.74
C HIS A 31 35.72 17.43 -9.24
N LEU A 32 35.40 18.51 -9.97
CA LEU A 32 34.58 19.59 -9.39
C LEU A 32 33.30 20.03 -10.12
N TRP A 33 32.77 19.24 -11.06
CA TRP A 33 31.50 19.62 -11.75
C TRP A 33 30.48 18.49 -11.95
N SER A 34 30.47 17.46 -11.09
CA SER A 34 29.40 16.44 -11.10
C SER A 34 28.41 16.54 -9.92
N SER A 35 28.49 17.60 -9.12
CA SER A 35 27.73 17.70 -7.87
C SER A 35 26.75 18.87 -7.93
N CYS A 36 25.59 18.71 -8.57
CA CYS A 36 24.38 19.51 -8.32
C CYS A 36 23.15 18.99 -9.10
N VAL A 37 22.86 17.70 -9.01
CA VAL A 37 21.47 17.23 -9.06
C VAL A 37 21.35 16.28 -7.88
N PRO A 38 20.60 16.59 -6.80
CA PRO A 38 20.34 15.59 -5.78
C PRO A 38 19.68 14.41 -6.52
N PRO A 39 20.15 13.17 -6.36
CA PRO A 39 19.42 12.05 -6.91
C PRO A 39 18.02 12.16 -6.34
N SER A 40 17.03 12.43 -7.20
CA SER A 40 15.63 12.34 -6.82
C SER A 40 15.44 10.91 -6.37
N LEU A 41 15.57 10.69 -5.05
CA LEU A 41 15.43 9.39 -4.45
C LEU A 41 14.12 8.82 -4.98
N PRO A 42 14.11 7.60 -5.55
CA PRO A 42 12.88 7.03 -6.06
C PRO A 42 11.86 7.11 -4.93
N ALA A 43 10.66 7.64 -5.19
CA ALA A 43 9.64 7.97 -4.17
C ALA A 43 9.41 6.83 -3.13
N ARG A 44 9.68 5.58 -3.52
CA ARG A 44 9.77 4.38 -2.67
C ARG A 44 10.62 4.57 -1.40
N ALA A 45 11.75 5.27 -1.50
CA ALA A 45 12.65 5.51 -0.39
C ALA A 45 12.21 6.66 0.53
N VAL A 46 11.24 7.49 0.12
CA VAL A 46 10.73 8.61 0.94
C VAL A 46 9.59 8.15 1.85
N MET A 47 8.63 7.34 1.34
CA MET A 47 7.49 6.90 2.16
C MET A 47 7.85 5.90 3.26
N ILE A 48 8.78 4.96 3.01
CA ILE A 48 9.20 3.98 4.02
C ILE A 48 9.99 4.64 5.17
N ARG A 49 10.52 5.85 4.98
CA ARG A 49 11.22 6.60 6.04
C ARG A 49 10.29 7.22 7.08
N ASN A 50 9.01 7.42 6.78
CA ASN A 50 8.07 7.85 7.80
C ASN A 50 7.78 6.66 8.72
N GLU A 51 8.35 6.69 9.93
CA GLU A 51 8.23 5.61 10.92
C GLU A 51 6.76 5.29 11.26
N VAL A 52 5.91 6.32 11.31
CA VAL A 52 4.47 6.16 11.58
C VAL A 52 3.80 5.46 10.41
N PHE A 53 4.06 5.91 9.19
CA PHE A 53 3.47 5.31 7.99
C PHE A 53 3.93 3.88 7.77
N SER A 54 5.21 3.58 8.00
CA SER A 54 5.74 2.21 7.97
C SER A 54 5.12 1.33 9.05
N CYS A 55 4.90 1.87 10.25
CA CYS A 55 4.17 1.18 11.31
C CYS A 55 2.72 0.89 10.89
N PHE A 56 2.02 1.88 10.32
CA PHE A 56 0.67 1.71 9.76
C PHE A 56 0.64 0.60 8.69
N LEU A 57 1.55 0.64 7.72
CA LEU A 57 1.61 -0.35 6.63
C LEU A 57 1.76 -1.77 7.15
N PHE A 58 2.56 -1.99 8.19
CA PHE A 58 2.69 -3.31 8.81
C PHE A 58 1.34 -3.84 9.31
N TYR A 59 0.61 -3.05 10.10
CA TYR A 59 -0.72 -3.45 10.60
C TYR A 59 -1.77 -3.56 9.48
N ALA A 60 -1.74 -2.64 8.51
CA ALA A 60 -2.62 -2.65 7.35
C ALA A 60 -2.49 -3.96 6.55
N VAL A 61 -1.25 -4.38 6.24
CA VAL A 61 -0.99 -5.63 5.52
C VAL A 61 -1.45 -6.84 6.34
N LEU A 62 -1.21 -6.87 7.65
CA LEU A 62 -1.69 -7.95 8.52
C LEU A 62 -3.22 -8.08 8.49
N LEU A 63 -3.94 -6.96 8.51
CA LEU A 63 -5.40 -6.94 8.44
C LEU A 63 -5.93 -7.40 7.08
N ILE A 64 -5.27 -7.00 5.99
CA ILE A 64 -5.61 -7.44 4.63
C ILE A 64 -5.38 -8.95 4.49
N VAL A 65 -4.23 -9.46 4.97
CA VAL A 65 -3.93 -10.90 5.00
C VAL A 65 -5.01 -11.65 5.78
N LYS A 66 -5.44 -11.14 6.93
CA LYS A 66 -6.54 -11.71 7.70
C LYS A 66 -7.85 -11.78 6.90
N MET A 67 -8.20 -10.75 6.11
CA MET A 67 -9.38 -10.78 5.24
C MET A 67 -9.28 -11.90 4.19
N TYR A 68 -8.10 -12.07 3.58
CA TYR A 68 -7.86 -13.19 2.66
C TYR A 68 -8.02 -14.56 3.34
N VAL A 69 -7.51 -14.71 4.57
CA VAL A 69 -7.71 -15.93 5.36
C VAL A 69 -9.20 -16.22 5.55
N ILE A 70 -10.04 -15.21 5.84
CA ILE A 70 -11.49 -15.40 5.98
C ILE A 70 -12.16 -15.77 4.65
N ALA A 71 -11.72 -15.21 3.53
CA ALA A 71 -12.20 -15.60 2.20
C ALA A 71 -11.90 -17.08 1.92
N ILE A 72 -10.66 -17.52 2.19
CA ILE A 72 -10.24 -18.93 2.04
C ILE A 72 -11.06 -19.84 2.94
N ILE A 73 -11.19 -19.52 4.24
CA ILE A 73 -12.02 -20.29 5.19
C ILE A 73 -13.44 -20.42 4.67
N THR A 74 -14.05 -19.34 4.18
CA THR A 74 -15.41 -19.36 3.63
C THR A 74 -15.52 -20.34 2.47
N GLY A 75 -14.58 -20.32 1.52
CA GLY A 75 -14.54 -21.26 0.39
C GLY A 75 -14.39 -22.72 0.84
N GLN A 76 -13.49 -23.00 1.78
CA GLN A 76 -13.29 -24.35 2.33
C GLN A 76 -14.53 -24.86 3.07
N VAL A 77 -15.23 -23.99 3.80
CA VAL A 77 -16.47 -24.35 4.46
C VAL A 77 -17.56 -24.70 3.44
N ARG A 78 -17.71 -23.92 2.35
CA ARG A 78 -18.67 -24.24 1.28
C ARG A 78 -18.44 -25.62 0.69
N LEU A 79 -17.18 -25.96 0.41
CA LEU A 79 -16.79 -27.28 -0.08
C LEU A 79 -17.11 -28.38 0.94
N ARG A 80 -16.69 -28.22 2.21
CA ARG A 80 -16.90 -29.21 3.27
C ARG A 80 -18.37 -29.45 3.60
N LYS A 81 -19.19 -28.41 3.56
CA LYS A 81 -20.63 -28.46 3.89
C LYS A 81 -21.51 -28.75 2.67
N LYS A 82 -20.93 -28.75 1.46
CA LYS A 82 -21.66 -28.79 0.18
C LYS A 82 -22.82 -27.80 0.19
N ALA A 83 -22.47 -26.52 0.35
CA ALA A 83 -23.40 -25.40 0.41
C ALA A 83 -22.86 -24.27 -0.47
N PHE A 84 -23.30 -24.29 -1.73
CA PHE A 84 -22.83 -23.38 -2.77
C PHE A 84 -23.86 -22.28 -3.03
N ALA A 85 -23.35 -21.09 -3.34
CA ALA A 85 -24.20 -19.93 -3.62
C ALA A 85 -24.74 -19.93 -5.06
N ASN A 86 -24.03 -20.57 -5.99
CA ASN A 86 -24.40 -20.60 -7.39
C ASN A 86 -24.80 -22.03 -7.82
N PRO A 87 -25.79 -22.20 -8.71
CA PRO A 87 -26.25 -23.51 -9.16
C PRO A 87 -25.19 -24.30 -9.95
N GLU A 88 -24.33 -23.63 -10.72
CA GLU A 88 -23.25 -24.25 -11.50
C GLU A 88 -22.18 -24.88 -10.59
N ASP A 89 -21.84 -24.24 -9.47
CA ASP A 89 -20.93 -24.78 -8.45
C ASP A 89 -21.54 -26.02 -7.79
N ALA A 90 -22.84 -25.96 -7.48
CA ALA A 90 -23.57 -27.09 -6.90
C ALA A 90 -23.59 -28.29 -7.85
N LEU A 91 -23.88 -28.07 -9.14
CA LEU A 91 -23.83 -29.09 -10.18
C LEU A 91 -22.42 -29.71 -10.32
N ARG A 92 -21.38 -28.87 -10.31
CA ARG A 92 -19.98 -29.33 -10.40
C ARG A 92 -19.58 -30.22 -9.22
N HIS A 93 -20.20 -30.02 -8.05
CA HIS A 93 -19.86 -30.66 -6.78
C HIS A 93 -20.91 -31.67 -6.26
N GLY A 94 -21.85 -32.10 -7.12
CA GLY A 94 -22.67 -33.30 -6.90
C GLY A 94 -24.19 -33.14 -7.06
N GLY A 95 -24.71 -31.94 -7.38
CA GLY A 95 -26.10 -31.73 -7.78
C GLY A 95 -26.75 -30.46 -7.21
N LEU A 96 -27.88 -30.05 -7.80
CA LEU A 96 -28.62 -28.82 -7.45
C LEU A 96 -29.10 -28.78 -6.00
N GLN A 97 -29.25 -29.92 -5.32
CA GLN A 97 -29.56 -29.98 -3.89
C GLN A 97 -28.50 -29.31 -3.00
N PHE A 98 -27.30 -29.06 -3.52
CA PHE A 98 -26.23 -28.34 -2.83
C PHE A 98 -26.22 -26.82 -3.11
N HIS A 99 -27.10 -26.32 -3.98
CA HIS A 99 -27.40 -24.90 -4.11
C HIS A 99 -28.33 -24.52 -2.95
N ARG A 100 -27.72 -24.20 -1.82
CA ARG A 100 -28.40 -23.98 -0.55
C ARG A 100 -27.56 -23.12 0.38
N GLU A 101 -28.23 -22.49 1.33
CA GLU A 101 -27.58 -21.78 2.42
C GLU A 101 -27.13 -22.74 3.53
N ASP A 102 -26.03 -22.38 4.20
CA ASP A 102 -25.57 -23.05 5.41
C ASP A 102 -25.29 -21.99 6.49
N PRO A 103 -25.79 -22.16 7.73
CA PRO A 103 -25.64 -21.16 8.79
C PRO A 103 -24.18 -20.81 9.13
N TYR A 104 -23.25 -21.75 8.94
CA TYR A 104 -21.82 -21.54 9.21
C TYR A 104 -21.14 -20.83 8.03
N VAL A 105 -21.53 -21.12 6.79
CA VAL A 105 -21.11 -20.32 5.61
C VAL A 105 -21.55 -18.86 5.76
N GLU A 106 -22.82 -18.61 6.11
CA GLU A 106 -23.32 -17.24 6.31
C GLU A 106 -22.70 -16.55 7.53
N ARG A 107 -22.22 -17.32 8.52
CA ARG A 107 -21.41 -16.78 9.62
C ARG A 107 -20.05 -16.29 9.12
N CYS A 108 -19.34 -17.07 8.31
CA CYS A 108 -18.08 -16.65 7.71
C CYS A 108 -18.27 -15.42 6.80
N ARG A 109 -19.33 -15.41 5.99
CA ARG A 109 -19.68 -14.28 5.12
C ARG A 109 -19.94 -13.00 5.92
N ARG A 110 -20.73 -13.05 7.00
CA ARG A 110 -20.96 -11.88 7.86
C ARG A 110 -19.70 -11.40 8.56
N ALA A 111 -18.81 -12.30 8.98
CA ALA A 111 -17.51 -11.91 9.53
C ALA A 111 -16.68 -11.13 8.50
N HIS A 112 -16.66 -11.59 7.24
CA HIS A 112 -15.94 -10.92 6.15
C HIS A 112 -16.57 -9.57 5.78
N ILE A 113 -17.89 -9.47 5.73
CA ILE A 113 -18.59 -8.20 5.47
C ILE A 113 -18.27 -7.19 6.57
N ASN A 114 -18.32 -7.61 7.84
CA ASN A 114 -17.94 -6.73 8.93
C ASN A 114 -16.47 -6.33 8.86
N ASP A 115 -15.58 -7.17 8.36
CA ASP A 115 -14.21 -6.76 8.07
C ASP A 115 -14.15 -5.67 7.00
N MET A 116 -14.89 -5.79 5.89
CA MET A 116 -14.93 -4.74 4.87
C MET A 116 -15.45 -3.41 5.43
N GLU A 117 -16.53 -3.45 6.21
CA GLU A 117 -17.14 -2.26 6.83
C GLU A 117 -16.22 -1.52 7.81
N ASN A 118 -15.19 -2.18 8.34
CA ASN A 118 -14.36 -1.63 9.42
C ASN A 118 -12.90 -1.46 9.03
N ILE A 119 -12.31 -2.47 8.37
CA ILE A 119 -10.92 -2.43 7.94
C ILE A 119 -10.76 -1.43 6.80
N LEU A 120 -11.67 -1.35 5.83
CA LEU A 120 -11.52 -0.39 4.72
C LEU A 120 -11.52 1.07 5.21
N PRO A 121 -12.46 1.52 6.07
CA PRO A 121 -12.38 2.85 6.66
C PRO A 121 -11.11 3.06 7.50
N PHE A 122 -10.68 2.06 8.27
CA PHE A 122 -9.43 2.14 9.04
C PHE A 122 -8.20 2.29 8.14
N LEU A 123 -8.13 1.58 7.01
CA LEU A 123 -7.03 1.72 6.05
C LEU A 123 -6.95 3.15 5.51
N PHE A 124 -8.11 3.74 5.20
CA PHE A 124 -8.18 5.12 4.73
C PHE A 124 -7.80 6.12 5.84
N LEU A 125 -8.43 6.02 7.01
CA LEU A 125 -8.18 6.89 8.15
C LEU A 125 -6.73 6.78 8.64
N GLY A 126 -6.20 5.57 8.77
CA GLY A 126 -4.83 5.31 9.25
C GLY A 126 -3.77 5.84 8.29
N ALA A 127 -4.01 5.77 6.97
CA ALA A 127 -3.14 6.39 5.98
C ALA A 127 -3.10 7.91 6.13
N ILE A 128 -4.27 8.56 6.22
CA ILE A 128 -4.36 10.03 6.40
C ILE A 128 -3.75 10.44 7.74
N TYR A 129 -4.12 9.76 8.83
CA TYR A 129 -3.59 10.03 10.17
C TYR A 129 -2.07 9.91 10.24
N SER A 130 -1.46 8.98 9.50
CA SER A 130 0.01 8.86 9.44
C SER A 130 0.69 10.07 8.79
N LEU A 131 -0.06 10.88 8.03
CA LEU A 131 0.42 12.09 7.36
C LEU A 131 0.19 13.37 8.19
N THR A 132 -0.58 13.31 9.29
CA THR A 132 -0.80 14.47 10.18
C THR A 132 0.31 14.70 11.19
N GLY A 133 1.42 13.96 11.09
CA GLY A 133 2.57 14.04 12.00
C GLY A 133 2.31 13.64 13.46
N PRO A 134 1.53 12.58 13.76
CA PRO A 134 1.31 12.15 15.14
C PRO A 134 2.59 11.55 15.75
N SER A 135 2.62 11.45 17.08
CA SER A 135 3.73 10.72 17.73
C SER A 135 3.66 9.22 17.41
N LEU A 136 4.82 8.62 17.15
CA LEU A 136 4.93 7.19 16.79
C LEU A 136 4.31 6.27 17.84
N PHE A 137 4.51 6.58 19.12
CA PHE A 137 3.95 5.79 20.22
C PHE A 137 2.41 5.78 20.17
N VAL A 138 1.79 6.95 20.04
CA VAL A 138 0.33 7.08 20.00
C VAL A 138 -0.22 6.41 18.75
N ALA A 139 0.38 6.62 17.59
CA ALA A 139 -0.05 5.98 16.35
C ALA A 139 0.04 4.45 16.44
N ARG A 140 1.15 3.91 16.97
CA ARG A 140 1.32 2.48 17.20
C ARG A 140 0.22 1.92 18.10
N LEU A 141 -0.15 2.61 19.18
CA LEU A 141 -1.25 2.19 20.05
C LEU A 141 -2.58 2.13 19.29
N HIS A 142 -2.91 3.13 18.47
CA HIS A 142 -4.12 3.12 17.66
C HIS A 142 -4.17 1.90 16.73
N PHE A 143 -3.08 1.64 16.00
CA PHE A 143 -3.01 0.54 15.04
C PHE A 143 -3.02 -0.82 15.74
N LEU A 144 -2.33 -0.96 16.87
CA LEU A 144 -2.30 -2.19 17.67
C LEU A 144 -3.68 -2.51 18.24
N VAL A 145 -4.32 -1.55 18.91
CA VAL A 145 -5.64 -1.74 19.54
C VAL A 145 -6.67 -2.11 18.49
N PHE A 146 -6.69 -1.41 17.36
CA PHE A 146 -7.56 -1.75 16.25
C PHE A 146 -7.30 -3.18 15.76
N SER A 147 -6.04 -3.51 15.45
CA SER A 147 -5.67 -4.80 14.86
C SER A 147 -5.99 -5.98 15.77
N LEU A 148 -5.62 -5.91 17.06
CA LEU A 148 -5.92 -6.95 18.04
C LEU A 148 -7.43 -7.10 18.24
N SER A 149 -8.17 -6.00 18.32
CA SER A 149 -9.63 -6.03 18.48
C SER A 149 -10.31 -6.66 17.26
N ARG A 150 -9.82 -6.40 16.04
CA ARG A 150 -10.33 -7.03 14.82
C ARG A 150 -9.99 -8.52 14.72
N LEU A 151 -8.80 -8.93 15.19
CA LEU A 151 -8.46 -10.35 15.31
C LEU A 151 -9.39 -11.06 16.30
N LEU A 152 -9.56 -10.49 17.50
CA LEU A 152 -10.47 -11.02 18.51
C LEU A 152 -11.92 -11.08 18.01
N HIS A 153 -12.39 -10.02 17.33
CA HIS A 153 -13.72 -9.99 16.73
C HIS A 153 -13.92 -11.16 15.74
N THR A 154 -12.92 -11.40 14.89
CA THR A 154 -12.94 -12.49 13.90
C THR A 154 -12.99 -13.86 14.57
N VAL A 155 -12.14 -14.10 15.58
CA VAL A 155 -12.13 -15.33 16.37
C VAL A 155 -13.47 -15.55 17.07
N ALA A 156 -13.99 -14.50 17.73
CA ALA A 156 -15.30 -14.54 18.38
C ALA A 156 -16.44 -14.87 17.42
N TYR A 157 -16.36 -14.34 16.19
CA TYR A 157 -17.35 -14.59 15.16
C TYR A 157 -17.35 -16.05 14.69
N LEU A 158 -16.16 -16.57 14.34
CA LEU A 158 -16.00 -17.91 13.78
C LEU A 158 -16.25 -19.01 14.82
N LEU A 159 -15.71 -18.85 16.03
CA LEU A 159 -15.86 -19.84 17.11
C LEU A 159 -17.18 -19.72 17.88
N ALA A 160 -18.07 -18.81 17.46
CA ALA A 160 -19.36 -18.55 18.11
C ALA A 160 -19.23 -18.34 19.63
N LEU A 161 -18.23 -17.55 20.05
CA LEU A 161 -18.02 -17.26 21.47
C LEU A 161 -19.26 -16.58 22.08
N ARG A 162 -19.47 -16.81 23.39
CA ARG A 162 -20.62 -16.27 24.12
C ARG A 162 -20.68 -14.75 24.01
N ALA A 163 -21.88 -14.21 23.84
CA ALA A 163 -22.10 -12.77 23.96
C ALA A 163 -21.69 -12.29 25.37
N PRO A 164 -21.11 -11.07 25.50
CA PRO A 164 -20.99 -10.02 24.50
C PRO A 164 -19.62 -9.91 23.80
N THR A 165 -18.79 -10.95 23.80
CA THR A 165 -17.37 -10.89 23.35
C THR A 165 -17.18 -10.24 21.99
N ARG A 166 -17.99 -10.62 20.99
CA ARG A 166 -17.94 -10.03 19.64
C ARG A 166 -18.25 -8.53 19.67
N SER A 167 -19.35 -8.14 20.33
CA SER A 167 -19.78 -6.73 20.37
C SER A 167 -18.80 -5.84 21.12
N VAL A 168 -18.19 -6.36 22.19
CA VAL A 168 -17.13 -5.66 22.92
C VAL A 168 -15.89 -5.48 22.04
N ALA A 169 -15.42 -6.53 21.38
CA ALA A 169 -14.28 -6.44 20.46
C ALA A 169 -14.54 -5.47 19.30
N TYR A 170 -15.76 -5.45 18.75
CA TYR A 170 -16.16 -4.46 17.75
C TYR A 170 -16.05 -3.02 18.29
N THR A 171 -16.59 -2.79 19.49
CA THR A 171 -16.61 -1.46 20.11
C THR A 171 -15.21 -0.94 20.41
N ILE A 172 -14.35 -1.79 20.97
CA ILE A 172 -12.95 -1.43 21.26
C ILE A 172 -12.20 -1.09 19.97
N ALA A 173 -12.48 -1.79 18.86
CA ALA A 173 -11.89 -1.45 17.56
C ALA A 173 -12.32 -0.07 17.05
N GLN A 174 -13.52 0.43 17.38
CA GLN A 174 -13.97 1.75 16.91
C GLN A 174 -13.27 2.91 17.62
N ILE A 175 -12.86 2.74 18.88
CA ILE A 175 -12.22 3.79 19.69
C ILE A 175 -11.05 4.47 18.94
N PRO A 176 -10.05 3.73 18.42
CA PRO A 176 -8.97 4.36 17.65
C PRO A 176 -9.44 4.99 16.34
N CYS A 177 -10.46 4.45 15.67
CA CYS A 177 -11.01 5.05 14.45
C CYS A 177 -11.62 6.42 14.71
N VAL A 178 -12.46 6.53 15.75
CA VAL A 178 -13.07 7.80 16.16
C VAL A 178 -12.00 8.79 16.59
N SER A 179 -11.03 8.35 17.40
CA SER A 179 -9.90 9.19 17.84
C SER A 179 -9.09 9.75 16.65
N MET A 180 -8.73 8.91 15.68
CA MET A 180 -8.00 9.36 14.48
C MET A 180 -8.86 10.33 13.65
N ALA A 181 -10.15 10.06 13.48
CA ALA A 181 -11.04 10.93 12.72
C ALA A 181 -11.14 12.33 13.35
N VAL A 182 -11.31 12.41 14.67
CA VAL A 182 -11.33 13.69 15.41
C VAL A 182 -10.00 14.42 15.25
N GLN A 183 -8.87 13.74 15.43
CA GLN A 183 -7.55 14.37 15.30
C GLN A 183 -7.29 14.88 13.88
N ILE A 184 -7.68 14.12 12.85
CA ILE A 184 -7.60 14.55 11.45
C ILE A 184 -8.45 15.81 11.26
N LEU A 185 -9.72 15.80 11.67
CA LEU A 185 -10.61 16.96 11.57
C LEU A 185 -10.00 18.19 12.24
N MET A 186 -9.52 18.06 13.48
CA MET A 186 -8.88 19.17 14.19
C MET A 186 -7.64 19.71 13.48
N SER A 187 -6.83 18.84 12.85
CA SER A 187 -5.63 19.26 12.11
C SER A 187 -5.93 20.05 10.83
N VAL A 188 -7.09 19.80 10.21
CA VAL A 188 -7.48 20.47 8.95
C VAL A 188 -8.58 21.51 9.12
N MET A 189 -9.14 21.64 10.33
CA MET A 189 -10.29 22.50 10.63
C MET A 189 -10.07 23.97 10.23
N ALA A 190 -8.83 24.47 10.32
CA ALA A 190 -8.52 25.85 9.96
C ALA A 190 -8.63 26.14 8.44
N TYR A 191 -8.77 25.12 7.60
CA TYR A 191 -8.86 25.25 6.13
C TYR A 191 -10.29 25.09 5.59
N ALA A 192 -11.29 24.94 6.46
CA ALA A 192 -12.72 24.85 6.11
C ALA A 192 -13.45 26.16 6.45
#